data_AF-A0A494VX15-F1
#
_entry.id   AF-A0A494VX15-F1
#
_cell.length_a   1.000
_cell.length_b   1.000
_cell.length_c   1.000
_cell.angle_alpha   90.00
_cell.angle_beta   90.00
_cell.angle_gamma   90.00
#
_symmetry.space_group_name_H-M   'P 1'
#
loop_
_entity.id
_entity.type
_entity.pdbx_description
1 polymer ?
#
loop_
_entity_poly.entity_id
_entity_poly.type
_entity_poly.pdbx_seq_one_letter_code
_entity_poly.pdbx_strand_id
1 'polypeptide(L)'
;MKRIFTALALFLLASCKKDDVAIIAQPQANILVAQPAISLAATAAPTNAVNVKDQGAKGDGVTDDTKAITNALLYAKSTGKANIYFPDGTYMIGQPGNGGGIIKLVDGVGMTGNGPATCHIKLTSGRYNPNSIFYQDYVGMPSIGNLTIQGIDFNGNLPLQKFDADYQFCHALSINNGKNIEVKNCKFQSFRGDGLLFGDCFEPTLNKRIVTNVNVHDSEFFNIYREGTMFCCVNGASFYNNNVHGDGYLVGGVDIERHSVNESVLNVSVYNNTFNFADGYGPAERGGPKVRYRRAVTMGFFYNGYKNGIADSLSGHHKIYNNKIYQGQIDCWGIINVSISGNCFTNVYENITGVNFLTTAAINIADPANTKGLIKVSADNNVIKSAIGNGIVFHGYTQAQANANTITGTRSDGINLIATSGYFYGNTVTDAGTATQKASGFIVSGDSSGLIITTNQATNTLSGTARTMDYVVKIAGINNGKVAPKIQNNKGKNMAAGIISLYWLQSTFAQLLNNLAG
;
A
#
# COMPACT_ATOMS: atom_id res chain seq x y z
N MET A 1 -32.85 34.47 -51.27
CA MET A 1 -31.96 34.78 -52.42
C MET A 1 -30.57 34.27 -52.04
N LYS A 2 -30.08 33.13 -52.55
CA LYS A 2 -29.18 32.96 -53.72
C LYS A 2 -28.00 33.96 -53.67
N ARG A 3 -26.71 33.58 -53.70
CA ARG A 3 -25.97 32.57 -54.51
C ARG A 3 -24.71 32.12 -53.73
N ILE A 4 -24.36 30.84 -53.59
CA ILE A 4 -23.67 29.91 -54.52
C ILE A 4 -22.37 30.47 -55.11
N PHE A 5 -21.22 29.89 -54.72
CA PHE A 5 -20.18 29.44 -55.65
C PHE A 5 -19.46 28.20 -55.08
N THR A 6 -19.44 27.16 -55.90
CA THR A 6 -18.80 25.86 -55.75
C THR A 6 -17.40 25.91 -56.37
N ALA A 7 -16.41 25.26 -55.77
CA ALA A 7 -15.23 24.80 -56.48
C ALA A 7 -14.69 23.52 -55.83
N LEU A 8 -14.74 22.46 -56.62
CA LEU A 8 -14.33 21.09 -56.37
C LEU A 8 -12.83 20.97 -56.72
N ALA A 9 -12.02 20.40 -55.83
CA ALA A 9 -10.67 19.97 -56.17
C ALA A 9 -10.49 18.50 -55.77
N LEU A 10 -10.49 17.68 -56.81
CA LEU A 10 -10.18 16.25 -56.87
C LEU A 10 -8.68 16.05 -56.58
N PHE A 11 -8.30 15.14 -55.67
CA PHE A 11 -6.97 14.51 -55.73
C PHE A 11 -7.05 13.02 -55.44
N LEU A 12 -6.40 12.28 -56.34
CA LEU A 12 -6.39 10.83 -56.52
C LEU A 12 -5.79 10.08 -55.31
N LEU A 13 -6.45 8.98 -54.95
CA LEU A 13 -5.85 7.88 -54.18
C LEU A 13 -4.90 7.09 -55.10
N ALA A 14 -3.60 7.26 -54.92
CA ALA A 14 -2.60 6.33 -55.43
C ALA A 14 -2.19 5.38 -54.30
N SER A 15 -2.52 4.10 -54.48
CA SER A 15 -2.05 3.00 -53.65
C SER A 15 -0.56 2.75 -53.90
N CYS A 16 0.26 2.73 -52.84
CA CYS A 16 1.55 2.05 -52.86
C CYS A 16 1.67 1.11 -51.67
N LYS A 17 2.03 -0.12 -52.03
CA LYS A 17 2.17 -1.37 -51.30
C LYS A 17 2.88 -1.22 -49.95
N LYS A 18 2.34 -1.89 -48.93
CA LYS A 18 3.07 -2.30 -47.72
C LYS A 18 3.81 -3.58 -48.08
N ASP A 19 5.11 -3.62 -47.82
CA ASP A 19 5.94 -4.79 -48.03
C ASP A 19 5.49 -5.93 -47.11
N ASP A 20 5.16 -7.07 -47.71
CA ASP A 20 4.87 -8.31 -47.02
C ASP A 20 6.18 -8.93 -46.51
N VAL A 21 6.44 -8.81 -45.21
CA VAL A 21 7.41 -9.66 -44.53
C VAL A 21 6.71 -10.97 -44.20
N ALA A 22 7.00 -12.01 -44.99
CA ALA A 22 6.57 -13.37 -44.72
C ALA A 22 7.24 -13.89 -43.44
N ILE A 23 6.49 -13.94 -42.33
CA ILE A 23 6.85 -14.76 -41.17
C ILE A 23 6.43 -16.19 -41.50
N ILE A 24 7.41 -17.05 -41.77
CA ILE A 24 7.22 -18.50 -41.87
C ILE A 24 6.80 -19.00 -40.48
N ALA A 25 5.52 -19.31 -40.32
CA ALA A 25 5.03 -20.03 -39.16
C ALA A 25 5.59 -21.46 -39.19
N GLN A 26 6.36 -21.83 -38.17
CA GLN A 26 6.71 -23.22 -37.94
C GLN A 26 5.48 -23.99 -37.45
N PRO A 27 5.28 -25.25 -37.87
CA PRO A 27 4.14 -26.04 -37.42
C PRO A 27 4.34 -26.41 -35.94
N GLN A 28 3.55 -25.82 -35.05
CA GLN A 28 3.40 -26.32 -33.69
C GLN A 28 2.55 -27.60 -33.76
N ALA A 29 3.18 -28.72 -33.39
CA ALA A 29 2.45 -29.97 -33.17
C ALA A 29 1.49 -29.79 -31.99
N ASN A 30 0.18 -29.91 -32.26
CA ASN A 30 -0.83 -30.05 -31.22
C ASN A 30 -0.66 -31.41 -30.53
N ILE A 31 0.14 -31.45 -29.47
CA ILE A 31 0.12 -32.58 -28.53
C ILE A 31 -1.11 -32.40 -27.64
N LEU A 32 -2.20 -33.07 -27.99
CA LEU A 32 -3.33 -33.30 -27.09
C LEU A 32 -2.87 -34.24 -25.98
N VAL A 33 -2.35 -33.70 -24.88
CA VAL A 33 -2.21 -34.45 -23.63
C VAL A 33 -3.60 -34.54 -23.02
N ALA A 34 -4.23 -35.70 -23.14
CA ALA A 34 -5.43 -36.01 -22.36
C ALA A 34 -5.05 -35.97 -20.87
N GLN A 35 -5.48 -34.93 -20.15
CA GLN A 35 -5.41 -34.90 -18.70
C GLN A 35 -6.40 -35.93 -18.15
N PRO A 36 -5.99 -36.84 -17.26
CA PRO A 36 -6.94 -37.69 -16.58
C PRO A 36 -7.82 -36.82 -15.69
N ALA A 37 -9.14 -36.98 -15.79
CA ALA A 37 -10.07 -36.42 -14.83
C ALA A 37 -9.78 -37.03 -13.46
N ILE A 38 -9.09 -36.28 -12.61
CA ILE A 38 -8.91 -36.65 -11.20
C ILE A 38 -10.28 -36.48 -10.56
N SER A 39 -10.90 -37.62 -10.23
CA SER A 39 -12.03 -37.66 -9.30
C SER A 39 -11.65 -36.90 -8.04
N LEU A 40 -12.38 -35.82 -7.75
CA LEU A 40 -12.35 -35.09 -6.47
C LEU A 40 -12.83 -36.04 -5.37
N ALA A 41 -11.94 -36.91 -4.89
CA ALA A 41 -12.16 -37.56 -3.62
C ALA A 41 -12.20 -36.45 -2.57
N ALA A 42 -13.35 -36.33 -1.88
CA ALA A 42 -13.49 -35.41 -0.76
C ALA A 42 -12.35 -35.67 0.22
N THR A 43 -11.45 -34.70 0.35
CA THR A 43 -10.39 -34.74 1.36
C THR A 43 -11.06 -34.86 2.71
N ALA A 44 -10.77 -35.93 3.45
CA ALA A 44 -11.26 -36.08 4.81
C ALA A 44 -10.84 -34.87 5.64
N ALA A 45 -11.75 -34.40 6.50
CA ALA A 45 -11.45 -33.30 7.41
C ALA A 45 -10.17 -33.62 8.21
N PRO A 46 -9.31 -32.62 8.49
CA PRO A 46 -8.18 -32.81 9.38
C PRO A 46 -8.65 -33.42 10.72
N THR A 47 -7.91 -34.37 11.27
CA THR A 47 -8.30 -35.14 12.46
C THR A 47 -8.58 -34.28 13.70
N ASN A 48 -8.09 -33.04 13.74
CA ASN A 48 -8.34 -32.06 14.80
C ASN A 48 -9.28 -30.91 14.39
N ALA A 49 -10.28 -31.19 13.54
CA ALA A 49 -11.25 -30.20 13.09
C ALA A 49 -12.72 -30.65 13.24
N VAL A 50 -13.64 -29.69 13.31
CA VAL A 50 -15.08 -29.91 13.11
C VAL A 50 -15.41 -29.58 11.66
N ASN A 51 -15.95 -30.54 10.91
CA ASN A 51 -16.44 -30.26 9.57
C ASN A 51 -17.75 -29.46 9.66
N VAL A 52 -17.84 -28.32 8.97
CA VAL A 52 -19.05 -27.48 8.98
C VAL A 52 -20.28 -28.20 8.42
N LYS A 53 -20.08 -29.21 7.55
CA LYS A 53 -21.18 -30.03 7.01
C LYS A 53 -21.82 -30.93 8.07
N ASP A 54 -21.04 -31.37 9.07
CA ASP A 54 -21.57 -32.12 10.22
C ASP A 54 -22.46 -31.25 11.12
N GLN A 55 -22.40 -29.92 10.94
CA GLN A 55 -23.19 -28.93 11.65
C GLN A 55 -24.33 -28.35 10.80
N GLY A 56 -24.57 -28.93 9.61
CA GLY A 56 -25.67 -28.62 8.72
C GLY A 56 -25.36 -27.62 7.60
N ALA A 57 -24.10 -27.24 7.41
CA ALA A 57 -23.72 -26.37 6.29
C ALA A 57 -23.82 -27.14 4.97
N LYS A 58 -24.35 -26.51 3.93
CA LYS A 58 -24.47 -27.14 2.60
C LYS A 58 -23.33 -26.77 1.67
N GLY A 59 -22.92 -25.50 1.65
CA GLY A 59 -21.89 -25.02 0.72
C GLY A 59 -22.34 -25.09 -0.75
N ASP A 60 -23.65 -24.98 -1.02
CA ASP A 60 -24.27 -25.13 -2.34
C ASP A 60 -24.40 -23.82 -3.14
N GLY A 61 -23.91 -22.71 -2.59
CA GLY A 61 -24.00 -21.38 -3.20
C GLY A 61 -25.37 -20.71 -3.09
N VAL A 62 -26.34 -21.32 -2.40
CA VAL A 62 -27.72 -20.82 -2.28
C VAL A 62 -28.20 -20.79 -0.83
N THR A 63 -27.95 -21.85 -0.07
CA THR A 63 -28.39 -22.00 1.32
C THR A 63 -27.62 -21.06 2.24
N ASP A 64 -28.34 -20.35 3.13
CA ASP A 64 -27.73 -19.59 4.22
C ASP A 64 -27.09 -20.52 5.26
N ASP A 65 -25.76 -20.60 5.23
CA ASP A 65 -24.95 -21.48 6.07
C ASP A 65 -24.51 -20.81 7.39
N THR A 66 -24.93 -19.56 7.65
CA THR A 66 -24.46 -18.76 8.80
C THR A 66 -24.66 -19.49 10.13
N LYS A 67 -25.82 -20.14 10.34
CA LYS A 67 -26.12 -20.84 11.59
C LYS A 67 -25.25 -22.08 11.76
N ALA A 68 -25.04 -22.85 10.69
CA ALA A 68 -24.23 -24.06 10.72
C ALA A 68 -22.76 -23.74 11.02
N ILE A 69 -22.22 -22.68 10.42
CA ILE A 69 -20.85 -22.21 10.69
C ILE A 69 -20.71 -21.77 12.14
N THR A 70 -21.68 -21.00 12.65
CA THR A 70 -21.72 -20.57 14.05
C THR A 70 -21.72 -21.77 15.00
N ASN A 71 -22.56 -22.77 14.73
CA ASN A 71 -22.61 -24.01 15.50
C ASN A 71 -21.28 -24.77 15.46
N ALA A 72 -20.60 -24.82 14.31
CA ALA A 72 -19.30 -25.47 14.18
C ALA A 72 -18.22 -24.82 15.05
N LEU A 73 -18.16 -23.49 15.08
CA LEU A 73 -17.21 -22.76 15.93
C LEU A 73 -17.44 -23.06 17.42
N LEU A 74 -18.70 -23.02 17.85
CA LEU A 74 -19.08 -23.31 19.24
C LEU A 74 -18.81 -24.78 19.61
N TYR A 75 -19.13 -25.71 18.71
CA TYR A 75 -18.90 -27.13 18.93
C TYR A 75 -17.41 -27.49 18.96
N ALA A 76 -16.58 -26.85 18.12
CA ALA A 76 -15.14 -27.01 18.16
C ALA A 76 -14.60 -26.61 19.54
N LYS A 77 -15.02 -25.44 20.05
CA LYS A 77 -14.65 -25.00 21.39
C LYS A 77 -15.10 -25.96 22.48
N SER A 78 -16.36 -26.41 22.45
CA SER A 78 -16.89 -27.32 23.48
C SER A 78 -16.25 -28.71 23.47
N THR A 79 -15.66 -29.12 22.34
CA THR A 79 -14.98 -30.41 22.18
C THR A 79 -13.46 -30.31 22.18
N GLY A 80 -12.91 -29.13 22.48
CA GLY A 80 -11.46 -28.91 22.58
C GLY A 80 -10.72 -28.95 21.23
N LYS A 81 -11.43 -28.83 20.11
CA LYS A 81 -10.83 -28.76 18.77
C LYS A 81 -10.42 -27.33 18.45
N ALA A 82 -9.24 -27.17 17.88
CA ALA A 82 -8.67 -25.85 17.58
C ALA A 82 -9.10 -25.27 16.23
N ASN A 83 -9.98 -25.96 15.48
CA ASN A 83 -10.25 -25.59 14.10
C ASN A 83 -11.63 -26.07 13.62
N ILE A 84 -12.24 -25.31 12.71
CA ILE A 84 -13.34 -25.79 11.86
C ILE A 84 -12.86 -25.95 10.41
N TYR A 85 -13.40 -26.94 9.73
CA TYR A 85 -13.03 -27.30 8.37
C TYR A 85 -14.18 -27.06 7.40
N PHE A 86 -13.86 -26.38 6.30
CA PHE A 86 -14.73 -26.09 5.17
C PHE A 86 -14.30 -26.96 3.98
N PRO A 87 -15.07 -28.01 3.63
CA PRO A 87 -14.91 -28.69 2.35
C PRO A 87 -15.16 -27.75 1.18
N ASP A 88 -14.79 -28.17 -0.04
CA ASP A 88 -15.12 -27.44 -1.26
C ASP A 88 -16.62 -27.09 -1.34
N GLY A 89 -16.91 -25.88 -1.78
CA GLY A 89 -18.25 -25.33 -1.83
C GLY A 89 -18.29 -23.81 -1.70
N THR A 90 -19.49 -23.26 -1.91
CA THR A 90 -19.79 -21.85 -1.65
C THR A 90 -20.77 -21.73 -0.49
N TYR A 91 -20.29 -21.25 0.65
CA TYR A 91 -21.07 -21.10 1.88
C TYR A 91 -21.63 -19.68 1.95
N MET A 92 -22.95 -19.55 1.83
CA MET A 92 -23.60 -18.24 1.80
C MET A 92 -23.87 -17.73 3.21
N ILE A 93 -23.58 -16.46 3.44
CA ILE A 93 -23.82 -15.78 4.71
C ILE A 93 -25.03 -14.86 4.55
N GLY A 94 -26.18 -15.29 5.06
CA GLY A 94 -27.48 -14.65 4.86
C GLY A 94 -28.10 -14.00 6.10
N GLN A 95 -27.72 -14.40 7.31
CA GLN A 95 -28.30 -13.81 8.53
C GLN A 95 -27.97 -12.30 8.62
N PRO A 96 -28.85 -11.51 9.25
CA PRO A 96 -28.49 -10.16 9.64
C PRO A 96 -27.35 -10.21 10.67
N GLY A 97 -26.46 -9.22 10.62
CA GLY A 97 -25.48 -9.01 11.67
C GLY A 97 -26.08 -8.21 12.83
N ASN A 98 -25.27 -8.03 13.86
CA ASN A 98 -25.45 -6.97 14.85
C ASN A 98 -24.32 -5.93 14.71
N GLY A 99 -24.31 -4.91 15.55
CA GLY A 99 -23.33 -3.81 15.50
C GLY A 99 -21.85 -4.23 15.46
N GLY A 100 -21.49 -5.48 15.77
CA GLY A 100 -20.12 -5.99 15.60
C GLY A 100 -19.85 -6.79 14.32
N GLY A 101 -20.83 -7.51 13.77
CA GLY A 101 -20.64 -8.44 12.65
C GLY A 101 -21.74 -9.50 12.55
N ILE A 102 -21.56 -10.49 11.66
CA ILE A 102 -22.54 -11.55 11.41
C ILE A 102 -22.21 -12.81 12.22
N ILE A 103 -20.99 -13.34 12.09
CA ILE A 103 -20.52 -14.54 12.78
C ILE A 103 -19.48 -14.15 13.83
N LYS A 104 -19.74 -14.50 15.10
CA LYS A 104 -18.77 -14.33 16.17
C LYS A 104 -17.62 -15.31 15.96
N LEU A 105 -16.39 -14.80 15.96
CA LEU A 105 -15.20 -15.63 16.14
C LEU A 105 -15.27 -16.31 17.51
N VAL A 106 -14.47 -17.36 17.71
CA VAL A 106 -14.37 -18.06 18.99
C VAL A 106 -12.90 -18.22 19.36
N ASP A 107 -12.57 -17.87 20.60
CA ASP A 107 -11.21 -17.95 21.14
C ASP A 107 -10.60 -19.37 20.98
N GLY A 108 -9.41 -19.44 20.39
CA GLY A 108 -8.69 -20.69 20.13
C GLY A 108 -9.23 -21.56 18.99
N VAL A 109 -10.20 -21.08 18.20
CA VAL A 109 -10.80 -21.84 17.09
C VAL A 109 -10.51 -21.16 15.75
N GLY A 110 -9.57 -21.72 14.99
CA GLY A 110 -9.24 -21.32 13.63
C GLY A 110 -10.26 -21.79 12.57
N MET A 111 -9.95 -21.47 11.31
CA MET A 111 -10.74 -21.87 10.15
C MET A 111 -9.84 -22.40 9.04
N THR A 112 -10.19 -23.52 8.42
CA THR A 112 -9.42 -24.09 7.31
C THR A 112 -10.32 -24.55 6.17
N GLY A 113 -10.04 -24.07 4.96
CA GLY A 113 -10.57 -24.61 3.72
C GLY A 113 -9.48 -25.33 2.91
N ASN A 114 -9.90 -26.01 1.85
CA ASN A 114 -8.98 -26.71 0.93
C ASN A 114 -8.13 -25.77 0.07
N GLY A 115 -8.57 -24.53 -0.11
CA GLY A 115 -7.91 -23.52 -0.92
C GLY A 115 -8.90 -22.46 -1.41
N PRO A 116 -8.44 -21.23 -1.66
CA PRO A 116 -9.30 -20.14 -2.12
C PRO A 116 -9.89 -20.37 -3.52
N ALA A 117 -9.38 -21.36 -4.26
CA ALA A 117 -9.92 -21.73 -5.57
C ALA A 117 -11.24 -22.54 -5.50
N THR A 118 -11.52 -23.22 -4.37
CA THR A 118 -12.65 -24.16 -4.25
C THR A 118 -13.50 -23.97 -2.99
N CYS A 119 -13.00 -23.27 -1.98
CA CYS A 119 -13.69 -23.01 -0.72
C CYS A 119 -14.02 -21.51 -0.59
N HIS A 120 -15.29 -21.17 -0.75
CA HIS A 120 -15.76 -19.78 -0.77
C HIS A 120 -16.73 -19.50 0.38
N ILE A 121 -16.50 -18.43 1.14
CA ILE A 121 -17.46 -17.86 2.09
C ILE A 121 -17.93 -16.53 1.52
N LYS A 122 -19.22 -16.39 1.24
CA LYS A 122 -19.75 -15.27 0.45
C LYS A 122 -20.99 -14.63 1.09
N LEU A 123 -21.03 -13.30 1.14
CA LEU A 123 -22.25 -12.59 1.51
C LEU A 123 -23.37 -12.78 0.48
N THR A 124 -24.60 -13.01 0.95
CA THR A 124 -25.80 -12.97 0.07
C THR A 124 -25.97 -11.60 -0.59
N SER A 125 -26.63 -11.57 -1.74
CA SER A 125 -26.83 -10.36 -2.54
C SER A 125 -27.92 -9.44 -1.97
N GLY A 126 -27.90 -8.17 -2.38
CA GLY A 126 -28.98 -7.21 -2.14
C GLY A 126 -29.01 -6.60 -0.74
N ARG A 127 -27.97 -6.79 0.07
CA ARG A 127 -27.87 -6.26 1.43
C ARG A 127 -27.59 -4.77 1.39
N TYR A 128 -28.11 -4.04 2.38
CA TYR A 128 -27.84 -2.63 2.60
C TYR A 128 -26.86 -2.49 3.77
N ASN A 129 -25.70 -1.84 3.56
CA ASN A 129 -24.68 -1.64 4.59
C ASN A 129 -24.37 -2.92 5.42
N PRO A 130 -24.00 -4.05 4.77
CA PRO A 130 -23.74 -5.31 5.46
C PRO A 130 -22.59 -5.20 6.46
N ASN A 131 -22.78 -5.70 7.69
CA ASN A 131 -21.71 -5.81 8.67
C ASN A 131 -20.56 -6.73 8.20
N SER A 132 -19.47 -6.74 8.96
CA SER A 132 -18.36 -7.69 8.77
C SER A 132 -18.84 -9.14 8.84
N ILE A 133 -18.27 -10.03 8.03
CA ILE A 133 -18.64 -11.44 8.02
C ILE A 133 -18.30 -12.05 9.38
N PHE A 134 -17.02 -12.00 9.76
CA PHE A 134 -16.55 -12.48 11.05
C PHE A 134 -16.07 -11.33 11.92
N TYR A 135 -16.38 -11.41 13.21
CA TYR A 135 -15.97 -10.38 14.15
C TYR A 135 -15.67 -10.94 15.53
N GLN A 136 -14.81 -10.24 16.26
CA GLN A 136 -14.64 -10.46 17.67
C GLN A 136 -15.70 -9.68 18.47
N ASP A 137 -16.51 -10.41 19.22
CA ASP A 137 -17.42 -9.81 20.20
C ASP A 137 -16.64 -9.30 21.42
N TYR A 138 -16.22 -8.04 21.40
CA TYR A 138 -15.41 -7.47 22.49
C TYR A 138 -16.15 -7.37 23.84
N VAL A 139 -17.48 -7.49 23.87
CA VAL A 139 -18.27 -7.50 25.12
C VAL A 139 -18.32 -8.90 25.70
N GLY A 140 -18.79 -9.87 24.91
CA GLY A 140 -18.94 -11.27 25.35
C GLY A 140 -17.63 -12.06 25.35
N MET A 141 -16.64 -11.63 24.57
CA MET A 141 -15.36 -12.32 24.38
C MET A 141 -14.22 -11.28 24.20
N PRO A 142 -13.78 -10.67 25.31
CA PRO A 142 -12.94 -9.47 25.29
C PRO A 142 -11.56 -9.66 24.68
N SER A 143 -11.10 -10.91 24.50
CA SER A 143 -9.87 -11.27 23.78
C SER A 143 -10.06 -12.60 23.05
N ILE A 144 -9.38 -12.77 21.92
CA ILE A 144 -9.23 -14.06 21.24
C ILE A 144 -7.76 -14.30 20.91
N GLY A 145 -7.35 -15.56 20.78
CA GLY A 145 -6.03 -15.84 20.27
C GLY A 145 -5.79 -17.25 19.78
N ASN A 146 -4.57 -17.49 19.30
CA ASN A 146 -4.08 -18.75 18.75
C ASN A 146 -4.97 -19.25 17.60
N LEU A 147 -5.19 -18.37 16.63
CA LEU A 147 -6.03 -18.64 15.47
C LEU A 147 -5.18 -18.78 14.22
N THR A 148 -5.40 -19.84 13.46
CA THR A 148 -4.95 -19.95 12.07
C THR A 148 -6.18 -19.94 11.16
N ILE A 149 -6.21 -19.02 10.20
CA ILE A 149 -7.26 -18.92 9.17
C ILE A 149 -6.59 -19.13 7.82
N GLN A 150 -6.99 -20.18 7.11
CA GLN A 150 -6.29 -20.56 5.88
C GLN A 150 -7.15 -21.23 4.82
N GLY A 151 -6.75 -21.10 3.56
CA GLY A 151 -7.30 -21.89 2.46
C GLY A 151 -8.74 -21.51 2.09
N ILE A 152 -9.15 -20.26 2.31
CA ILE A 152 -10.53 -19.81 2.11
C ILE A 152 -10.53 -18.54 1.25
N ASP A 153 -11.49 -18.45 0.34
CA ASP A 153 -11.88 -17.22 -0.35
C ASP A 153 -13.05 -16.56 0.37
N PHE A 154 -12.82 -15.37 0.92
CA PHE A 154 -13.84 -14.53 1.55
C PHE A 154 -14.31 -13.47 0.56
N ASN A 155 -15.62 -13.40 0.34
CA ASN A 155 -16.22 -12.55 -0.68
C ASN A 155 -17.35 -11.68 -0.13
N GLY A 156 -17.14 -10.37 -0.07
CA GLY A 156 -18.14 -9.40 0.39
C GLY A 156 -19.26 -9.11 -0.62
N ASN A 157 -19.13 -9.62 -1.85
CA ASN A 157 -20.11 -9.52 -2.93
C ASN A 157 -20.45 -8.07 -3.31
N LEU A 158 -19.48 -7.15 -3.19
CA LEU A 158 -19.60 -5.69 -3.36
C LEU A 158 -20.50 -5.22 -4.52
N PRO A 159 -20.38 -5.74 -5.77
CA PRO A 159 -21.19 -5.25 -6.89
C PRO A 159 -22.70 -5.50 -6.75
N LEU A 160 -23.10 -6.42 -5.86
CA LEU A 160 -24.48 -6.80 -5.62
C LEU A 160 -25.02 -6.26 -4.28
N GLN A 161 -24.27 -5.41 -3.59
CA GLN A 161 -24.71 -4.76 -2.35
C GLN A 161 -25.11 -3.30 -2.59
N LYS A 162 -25.78 -2.71 -1.59
CA LYS A 162 -26.17 -1.30 -1.54
C LYS A 162 -25.48 -0.62 -0.35
N PHE A 163 -25.04 0.62 -0.53
CA PHE A 163 -24.31 1.35 0.50
C PHE A 163 -24.72 2.82 0.58
N ASP A 164 -24.69 3.36 1.80
CA ASP A 164 -24.56 4.79 1.98
C ASP A 164 -23.19 5.28 1.49
N ALA A 165 -23.12 6.54 1.07
CA ALA A 165 -21.90 7.14 0.55
C ALA A 165 -20.71 7.05 1.54
N ASP A 166 -20.98 7.28 2.82
CA ASP A 166 -19.97 7.32 3.89
C ASP A 166 -19.73 5.96 4.56
N TYR A 167 -20.50 4.92 4.22
CA TYR A 167 -20.37 3.61 4.85
C TYR A 167 -19.03 2.98 4.49
N GLN A 168 -18.23 2.61 5.49
CA GLN A 168 -16.86 2.09 5.32
C GLN A 168 -16.62 0.78 6.09
N PHE A 169 -17.69 0.17 6.62
CA PHE A 169 -17.62 -1.15 7.24
C PHE A 169 -17.92 -2.25 6.20
N CYS A 170 -18.13 -3.49 6.65
CA CYS A 170 -18.14 -4.72 5.83
C CYS A 170 -16.74 -5.28 5.62
N HIS A 171 -16.16 -5.81 6.69
CA HIS A 171 -14.87 -6.49 6.67
C HIS A 171 -15.02 -8.00 6.48
N ALA A 172 -13.98 -8.71 6.00
CA ALA A 172 -13.99 -10.16 6.10
C ALA A 172 -13.84 -10.59 7.57
N LEU A 173 -12.79 -10.07 8.23
CA LEU A 173 -12.48 -10.30 9.64
C LEU A 173 -12.29 -8.97 10.38
N SER A 174 -12.92 -8.81 11.54
CA SER A 174 -12.70 -7.70 12.48
C SER A 174 -12.24 -8.23 13.83
N ILE A 175 -10.97 -8.03 14.17
CA ILE A 175 -10.35 -8.52 15.42
C ILE A 175 -9.77 -7.34 16.19
N ASN A 176 -10.51 -6.87 17.18
CA ASN A 176 -10.18 -5.66 17.93
C ASN A 176 -9.22 -5.90 19.10
N ASN A 177 -9.09 -7.15 19.57
CA ASN A 177 -8.19 -7.61 20.64
C ASN A 177 -7.78 -9.09 20.42
N GLY A 178 -6.80 -9.30 19.53
CA GLY A 178 -6.30 -10.61 19.12
C GLY A 178 -4.87 -10.88 19.58
N LYS A 179 -4.54 -12.15 19.86
CA LYS A 179 -3.20 -12.61 20.22
C LYS A 179 -2.79 -13.81 19.37
N ASN A 180 -1.61 -13.78 18.73
CA ASN A 180 -1.09 -14.91 17.95
C ASN A 180 -2.08 -15.32 16.84
N ILE A 181 -2.26 -14.45 15.86
CA ILE A 181 -3.18 -14.67 14.73
C ILE A 181 -2.38 -14.88 13.45
N GLU A 182 -2.69 -15.95 12.72
CA GLU A 182 -2.10 -16.25 11.41
C GLU A 182 -3.21 -16.34 10.37
N VAL A 183 -3.08 -15.57 9.30
CA VAL A 183 -3.96 -15.61 8.12
C VAL A 183 -3.09 -15.94 6.91
N LYS A 184 -3.33 -17.07 6.25
CA LYS A 184 -2.49 -17.50 5.13
C LYS A 184 -3.19 -18.25 4.02
N ASN A 185 -2.69 -18.16 2.79
CA ASN A 185 -3.26 -18.88 1.65
C ASN A 185 -4.78 -18.61 1.51
N CYS A 186 -5.18 -17.36 1.67
CA CYS A 186 -6.56 -16.93 1.56
C CYS A 186 -6.73 -15.95 0.39
N LYS A 187 -7.99 -15.77 -0.04
CA LYS A 187 -8.38 -14.66 -0.90
C LYS A 187 -9.38 -13.79 -0.15
N PHE A 188 -9.21 -12.48 -0.22
CA PHE A 188 -10.16 -11.50 0.30
C PHE A 188 -10.61 -10.63 -0.84
N GLN A 189 -11.92 -10.60 -1.13
CA GLN A 189 -12.39 -9.88 -2.30
C GLN A 189 -13.74 -9.21 -2.15
N SER A 190 -13.92 -8.14 -2.92
CA SER A 190 -15.22 -7.48 -3.08
C SER A 190 -15.84 -7.06 -1.75
N PHE A 191 -15.04 -6.42 -0.88
CA PHE A 191 -15.50 -5.84 0.38
C PHE A 191 -15.66 -4.33 0.27
N ARG A 192 -16.64 -3.77 1.01
CA ARG A 192 -16.83 -2.31 1.12
C ARG A 192 -15.92 -1.71 2.17
N GLY A 193 -15.71 -2.40 3.27
CA GLY A 193 -14.68 -2.03 4.24
C GLY A 193 -13.35 -2.64 3.85
N ASP A 194 -12.57 -2.94 4.87
CA ASP A 194 -11.27 -3.59 4.78
C ASP A 194 -11.40 -5.07 4.42
N GLY A 195 -10.35 -5.67 3.87
CA GLY A 195 -10.25 -7.13 3.87
C GLY A 195 -10.16 -7.65 5.30
N LEU A 196 -9.17 -7.13 6.03
CA LEU A 196 -8.84 -7.53 7.40
C LEU A 196 -8.67 -6.31 8.29
N LEU A 197 -9.27 -6.34 9.48
CA LEU A 197 -9.10 -5.31 10.50
C LEU A 197 -8.51 -5.94 11.76
N PHE A 198 -7.33 -5.45 12.15
CA PHE A 198 -6.66 -5.81 13.39
C PHE A 198 -6.43 -4.55 14.23
N GLY A 199 -7.11 -4.47 15.37
CA GLY A 199 -7.05 -3.31 16.26
C GLY A 199 -8.40 -2.74 16.61
N ASP A 200 -8.42 -1.89 17.64
CA ASP A 200 -9.55 -0.99 17.84
C ASP A 200 -9.12 0.46 17.69
N CYS A 201 -10.07 1.27 17.24
CA CYS A 201 -9.89 2.71 17.11
C CYS A 201 -10.44 3.40 18.37
N PHE A 202 -9.76 4.45 18.83
CA PHE A 202 -10.19 5.30 19.94
C PHE A 202 -10.31 4.57 21.28
N GLU A 203 -9.21 3.95 21.71
CA GLU A 203 -9.16 3.21 22.96
C GLU A 203 -9.50 4.07 24.19
N PRO A 204 -10.33 3.58 25.13
CA PRO A 204 -10.76 4.37 26.29
C PRO A 204 -9.63 4.56 27.32
N THR A 205 -8.67 3.65 27.36
CA THR A 205 -7.45 3.71 28.17
C THR A 205 -6.31 3.09 27.38
N LEU A 206 -5.06 3.51 27.66
CA LEU A 206 -3.89 3.06 26.91
C LEU A 206 -3.87 1.54 26.70
N ASN A 207 -3.93 1.11 25.44
CA ASN A 207 -3.79 -0.27 24.99
C ASN A 207 -4.77 -1.26 25.62
N LYS A 208 -5.98 -0.84 26.00
CA LYS A 208 -6.97 -1.72 26.65
C LYS A 208 -7.25 -2.98 25.84
N ARG A 209 -7.25 -2.87 24.51
CA ARG A 209 -7.53 -3.89 23.50
C ARG A 209 -6.45 -3.82 22.42
N ILE A 210 -5.20 -4.09 22.81
CA ILE A 210 -4.08 -4.13 21.87
C ILE A 210 -3.99 -5.49 21.20
N VAL A 211 -3.88 -5.51 19.87
CA VAL A 211 -3.61 -6.73 19.10
C VAL A 211 -2.11 -7.02 19.10
N THR A 212 -1.70 -8.28 19.24
CA THR A 212 -0.27 -8.63 19.21
C THR A 212 0.01 -9.92 18.47
N ASN A 213 1.16 -9.97 17.78
CA ASN A 213 1.66 -11.10 17.03
C ASN A 213 0.67 -11.56 15.94
N VAL A 214 0.52 -10.75 14.91
CA VAL A 214 -0.31 -11.05 13.74
C VAL A 214 0.57 -11.32 12.52
N ASN A 215 0.27 -12.37 11.75
CA ASN A 215 0.93 -12.65 10.48
C ASN A 215 -0.13 -12.83 9.39
N VAL A 216 -0.03 -12.06 8.31
CA VAL A 216 -0.89 -12.15 7.13
C VAL A 216 -0.01 -12.41 5.92
N HIS A 217 -0.12 -13.59 5.30
CA HIS A 217 0.81 -13.94 4.23
C HIS A 217 0.28 -14.90 3.17
N ASP A 218 1.02 -14.99 2.06
CA ASP A 218 0.71 -15.88 0.93
C ASP A 218 -0.75 -15.78 0.47
N SER A 219 -1.35 -14.58 0.55
CA SER A 219 -2.77 -14.34 0.31
C SER A 219 -3.00 -13.32 -0.81
N GLU A 220 -4.21 -13.34 -1.37
CA GLU A 220 -4.65 -12.41 -2.42
C GLU A 220 -5.69 -11.44 -1.86
N PHE A 221 -5.54 -10.16 -2.15
CA PHE A 221 -6.50 -9.10 -1.86
C PHE A 221 -6.93 -8.51 -3.19
N PHE A 222 -8.23 -8.56 -3.50
CA PHE A 222 -8.75 -8.20 -4.82
C PHE A 222 -10.04 -7.40 -4.73
N ASN A 223 -10.10 -6.23 -5.37
CA ASN A 223 -11.32 -5.40 -5.44
C ASN A 223 -11.90 -5.03 -4.04
N ILE A 224 -11.05 -4.51 -3.15
CA ILE A 224 -11.47 -4.10 -1.80
C ILE A 224 -11.57 -2.59 -1.76
N TYR A 225 -12.73 -2.03 -1.39
CA TYR A 225 -12.96 -0.60 -1.49
C TYR A 225 -12.06 0.24 -0.57
N ARG A 226 -11.91 -0.12 0.72
CA ARG A 226 -11.22 0.72 1.72
C ARG A 226 -9.71 0.41 1.79
N GLU A 227 -9.31 -0.69 2.44
CA GLU A 227 -7.93 -1.16 2.46
C GLU A 227 -7.82 -2.69 2.50
N GLY A 228 -6.70 -3.24 2.04
CA GLY A 228 -6.47 -4.69 2.12
C GLY A 228 -6.41 -5.18 3.57
N THR A 229 -5.59 -4.53 4.40
CA THR A 229 -5.47 -4.83 5.83
C THR A 229 -5.18 -3.56 6.63
N MET A 230 -5.95 -3.34 7.70
CA MET A 230 -5.70 -2.29 8.68
C MET A 230 -5.04 -2.86 9.93
N PHE A 231 -3.99 -2.18 10.37
CA PHE A 231 -3.27 -2.40 11.63
C PHE A 231 -3.37 -1.14 12.49
N CYS A 232 -4.35 -1.10 13.38
CA CYS A 232 -4.49 -0.09 14.42
C CYS A 232 -4.32 -0.72 15.80
N CYS A 233 -3.97 0.05 16.84
CA CYS A 233 -3.73 -0.46 18.21
C CYS A 233 -3.04 -1.86 18.24
N VAL A 234 -1.84 -1.96 17.66
CA VAL A 234 -1.14 -3.23 17.45
C VAL A 234 0.31 -3.16 17.94
N ASN A 235 0.84 -4.28 18.42
CA ASN A 235 2.26 -4.45 18.65
C ASN A 235 2.74 -5.80 18.11
N GLY A 236 3.52 -5.76 17.02
CA GLY A 236 4.02 -6.93 16.33
C GLY A 236 3.01 -7.44 15.31
N ALA A 237 3.17 -7.03 14.06
CA ALA A 237 2.41 -7.55 12.93
C ALA A 237 3.28 -7.67 11.68
N SER A 238 2.98 -8.66 10.83
CA SER A 238 3.66 -8.86 9.55
C SER A 238 2.65 -9.05 8.43
N PHE A 239 2.87 -8.39 7.30
CA PHE A 239 2.13 -8.57 6.06
C PHE A 239 3.12 -8.89 4.93
N TYR A 240 3.16 -10.14 4.46
CA TYR A 240 4.19 -10.56 3.51
C TYR A 240 3.80 -11.61 2.49
N ASN A 241 4.51 -11.65 1.36
CA ASN A 241 4.22 -12.56 0.24
C ASN A 241 2.77 -12.46 -0.28
N ASN A 242 2.10 -11.34 -0.09
CA ASN A 242 0.73 -11.14 -0.55
C ASN A 242 0.69 -10.48 -1.94
N ASN A 243 -0.43 -10.67 -2.64
CA ASN A 243 -0.77 -9.96 -3.86
C ASN A 243 -1.98 -9.05 -3.62
N VAL A 244 -1.82 -7.74 -3.84
CA VAL A 244 -2.85 -6.71 -3.62
C VAL A 244 -3.11 -5.98 -4.93
N HIS A 245 -4.32 -6.07 -5.47
CA HIS A 245 -4.61 -5.56 -6.81
C HIS A 245 -6.11 -5.37 -7.13
N GLY A 246 -6.43 -4.84 -8.31
CA GLY A 246 -7.79 -4.55 -8.76
C GLY A 246 -8.30 -3.16 -8.34
N ASP A 247 -9.61 -2.97 -8.38
CA ASP A 247 -10.28 -1.72 -8.01
C ASP A 247 -10.27 -1.48 -6.49
N GLY A 248 -10.47 -0.23 -6.06
CA GLY A 248 -10.58 0.11 -4.63
C GLY A 248 -9.27 0.60 -4.00
N TYR A 249 -9.07 0.28 -2.72
CA TYR A 249 -7.96 0.72 -1.87
C TYR A 249 -7.95 2.23 -1.63
N LEU A 250 -9.10 2.78 -1.20
CA LEU A 250 -9.27 4.18 -0.81
C LEU A 250 -8.20 4.65 0.18
N VAL A 251 -7.79 3.83 1.15
CA VAL A 251 -6.76 4.20 2.13
C VAL A 251 -5.42 3.53 1.81
N GLY A 252 -5.44 2.31 1.29
CA GLY A 252 -4.27 1.70 0.72
C GLY A 252 -4.29 0.18 0.73
N GLY A 253 -3.21 -0.44 0.26
CA GLY A 253 -3.06 -1.89 0.38
C GLY A 253 -2.95 -2.34 1.84
N VAL A 254 -2.08 -1.67 2.60
CA VAL A 254 -1.94 -1.83 4.05
C VAL A 254 -2.01 -0.46 4.71
N ASP A 255 -2.81 -0.35 5.77
CA ASP A 255 -2.88 0.85 6.59
C ASP A 255 -2.35 0.59 8.01
N ILE A 256 -1.39 1.40 8.45
CA ILE A 256 -0.74 1.31 9.75
C ILE A 256 -1.07 2.59 10.51
N GLU A 257 -2.17 2.55 11.25
CA GLU A 257 -2.85 3.77 11.69
C GLU A 257 -3.03 3.83 13.20
N ARG A 258 -2.54 4.92 13.80
CA ARG A 258 -2.88 5.31 15.17
C ARG A 258 -4.00 6.34 15.14
N HIS A 259 -5.03 6.14 15.95
CA HIS A 259 -6.21 7.00 16.03
C HIS A 259 -6.21 7.89 17.28
N SER A 260 -5.65 7.41 18.39
CA SER A 260 -5.67 8.17 19.64
C SER A 260 -4.40 8.05 20.47
N VAL A 261 -4.28 8.95 21.46
CA VAL A 261 -3.18 8.93 22.44
C VAL A 261 -3.17 7.67 23.30
N ASN A 262 -4.28 6.95 23.37
CA ASN A 262 -4.46 5.72 24.14
C ASN A 262 -4.11 4.45 23.35
N GLU A 263 -3.44 4.58 22.22
CA GLU A 263 -3.06 3.45 21.37
C GLU A 263 -1.55 3.40 21.18
N SER A 264 -1.05 2.19 21.01
CA SER A 264 0.28 1.91 20.50
C SER A 264 0.15 1.19 19.17
N VAL A 265 0.93 1.62 18.18
CA VAL A 265 1.05 1.01 16.85
C VAL A 265 2.54 0.81 16.59
N LEU A 266 3.02 -0.40 16.88
CA LEU A 266 4.43 -0.70 16.98
C LEU A 266 4.80 -1.96 16.21
N ASN A 267 6.03 -1.99 15.70
CA ASN A 267 6.66 -3.21 15.18
C ASN A 267 5.87 -3.90 14.05
N VAL A 268 5.33 -3.11 13.13
CA VAL A 268 4.66 -3.61 11.92
C VAL A 268 5.65 -3.74 10.76
N SER A 269 5.70 -4.91 10.14
CA SER A 269 6.55 -5.20 8.98
C SER A 269 5.72 -5.52 7.74
N VAL A 270 6.00 -4.85 6.61
CA VAL A 270 5.32 -5.11 5.33
C VAL A 270 6.37 -5.42 4.27
N TYR A 271 6.43 -6.67 3.79
CA TYR A 271 7.54 -7.09 2.94
C TYR A 271 7.27 -8.17 1.91
N ASN A 272 8.06 -8.22 0.84
CA ASN A 272 7.94 -9.21 -0.24
C ASN A 272 6.54 -9.27 -0.88
N ASN A 273 5.75 -8.21 -0.81
CA ASN A 273 4.42 -8.17 -1.42
C ASN A 273 4.49 -7.63 -2.84
N THR A 274 3.46 -7.95 -3.63
CA THR A 274 3.16 -7.24 -4.87
C THR A 274 1.92 -6.38 -4.66
N PHE A 275 2.07 -5.07 -4.83
CA PHE A 275 0.97 -4.12 -4.93
C PHE A 275 0.86 -3.75 -6.41
N ASN A 276 -0.07 -4.37 -7.13
CA ASN A 276 -0.30 -4.08 -8.53
C ASN A 276 -1.55 -3.22 -8.67
N PHE A 277 -1.37 -1.92 -8.76
CA PHE A 277 -2.48 -1.00 -8.92
C PHE A 277 -2.72 -0.58 -10.38
N ALA A 278 -1.89 -1.06 -11.31
CA ALA A 278 -2.05 -0.77 -12.73
C ALA A 278 -3.29 -1.46 -13.35
N ASP A 279 -3.83 -2.50 -12.71
CA ASP A 279 -4.92 -3.34 -13.21
C ASP A 279 -6.32 -2.95 -12.69
N GLY A 280 -6.45 -1.83 -11.97
CA GLY A 280 -7.73 -1.31 -11.50
C GLY A 280 -7.67 0.16 -11.11
N TYR A 281 -8.81 0.74 -10.81
CA TYR A 281 -8.94 2.13 -10.38
C TYR A 281 -9.23 2.24 -8.88
N GLY A 282 -8.59 3.21 -8.24
CA GLY A 282 -9.03 3.70 -6.95
C GLY A 282 -10.45 4.29 -7.01
N PRO A 283 -11.16 4.32 -5.88
CA PRO A 283 -12.38 5.12 -5.77
C PRO A 283 -12.02 6.61 -5.89
N ALA A 284 -13.04 7.46 -6.09
CA ALA A 284 -12.80 8.90 -6.06
C ALA A 284 -12.42 9.31 -4.63
N GLU A 285 -11.23 9.89 -4.46
CA GLU A 285 -10.66 10.34 -3.17
C GLU A 285 -11.40 11.57 -2.62
N ARG A 286 -12.58 11.33 -2.04
CA ARG A 286 -13.48 12.37 -1.48
C ARG A 286 -13.70 13.54 -2.46
N GLY A 287 -13.78 13.22 -3.75
CA GLY A 287 -13.78 14.18 -4.86
C GLY A 287 -12.73 13.84 -5.92
N GLY A 288 -12.69 14.59 -7.02
CA GLY A 288 -11.67 14.44 -8.07
C GLY A 288 -11.85 13.22 -8.99
N PRO A 289 -10.92 13.02 -9.93
CA PRO A 289 -10.96 11.90 -10.88
C PRO A 289 -10.55 10.58 -10.20
N LYS A 290 -11.04 9.46 -10.74
CA LYS A 290 -10.50 8.14 -10.40
C LYS A 290 -9.14 7.96 -11.03
N VAL A 291 -8.17 7.50 -10.24
CA VAL A 291 -6.79 7.25 -10.66
C VAL A 291 -6.37 5.83 -10.30
N ARG A 292 -5.31 5.34 -10.93
CA ARG A 292 -4.68 4.06 -10.58
C ARG A 292 -3.62 4.23 -9.51
N TYR A 293 -2.90 5.35 -9.58
CA TYR A 293 -1.92 5.70 -8.57
C TYR A 293 -2.57 5.78 -7.19
N ARG A 294 -2.07 4.99 -6.23
CA ARG A 294 -2.66 4.91 -4.88
C ARG A 294 -1.63 4.47 -3.83
N ARG A 295 -2.06 4.35 -2.57
CA ARG A 295 -1.18 4.00 -1.46
C ARG A 295 -1.00 2.48 -1.35
N ALA A 296 0.24 2.01 -1.48
CA ALA A 296 0.57 0.61 -1.20
C ALA A 296 0.62 0.37 0.31
N VAL A 297 1.34 1.26 1.00
CA VAL A 297 1.42 1.29 2.46
C VAL A 297 1.19 2.71 2.93
N THR A 298 0.23 2.88 3.83
CA THR A 298 -0.04 4.12 4.54
C THR A 298 0.35 3.93 6.01
N MET A 299 0.97 4.94 6.59
CA MET A 299 1.38 4.91 7.98
C MET A 299 1.16 6.29 8.59
N GLY A 300 0.49 6.39 9.74
CA GLY A 300 0.40 7.69 10.40
C GLY A 300 -0.37 7.73 11.71
N PHE A 301 -0.33 8.90 12.34
CA PHE A 301 -1.21 9.27 13.45
C PHE A 301 -2.13 10.42 13.03
N PHE A 302 -3.27 10.09 12.41
CA PHE A 302 -4.03 11.06 11.62
C PHE A 302 -5.02 11.93 12.40
N TYR A 303 -5.45 11.50 13.59
CA TYR A 303 -6.59 12.11 14.28
C TYR A 303 -6.17 12.97 15.48
N ASN A 304 -6.18 12.42 16.70
CA ASN A 304 -5.96 13.21 17.92
C ASN A 304 -4.59 13.92 17.94
N GLY A 305 -3.65 13.42 17.13
CA GLY A 305 -2.29 13.88 17.09
C GLY A 305 -1.56 13.65 18.41
N TYR A 306 -0.30 14.05 18.43
CA TYR A 306 0.53 13.89 19.60
C TYR A 306 0.19 14.89 20.71
N LYS A 307 0.39 14.46 21.96
CA LYS A 307 0.30 15.35 23.12
C LYS A 307 1.29 16.51 22.95
N ASN A 308 0.78 17.74 22.99
CA ASN A 308 1.55 18.98 22.74
C ASN A 308 2.27 19.01 21.38
N GLY A 309 1.83 18.21 20.40
CA GLY A 309 2.50 18.07 19.11
C GLY A 309 3.92 17.50 19.21
N ILE A 310 4.21 16.64 20.19
CA ILE A 310 5.54 16.03 20.36
C ILE A 310 5.43 14.52 20.17
N ALA A 311 6.12 13.99 19.16
CA ALA A 311 6.16 12.57 18.87
C ALA A 311 6.56 11.76 20.11
N ASP A 312 5.76 10.73 20.42
CA ASP A 312 6.02 9.77 21.49
C ASP A 312 6.54 8.44 20.92
N SER A 313 6.90 7.50 21.79
CA SER A 313 7.40 6.17 21.41
C SER A 313 6.29 5.15 21.12
N LEU A 314 5.02 5.57 21.04
CA LEU A 314 3.88 4.65 20.88
C LEU A 314 3.49 4.46 19.42
N SER A 315 4.14 5.16 18.49
CA SER A 315 3.97 4.95 17.05
C SER A 315 5.34 4.87 16.38
N GLY A 316 5.68 3.71 15.82
CA GLY A 316 6.99 3.51 15.19
C GLY A 316 7.53 2.10 15.17
N HIS A 317 8.82 1.98 14.86
CA HIS A 317 9.55 0.71 14.74
C HIS A 317 9.06 -0.17 13.57
N HIS A 318 8.53 0.46 12.53
CA HIS A 318 8.02 -0.25 11.37
C HIS A 318 9.10 -0.50 10.32
N LYS A 319 8.92 -1.58 9.55
CA LYS A 319 9.84 -1.98 8.48
C LYS A 319 9.07 -2.27 7.20
N ILE A 320 9.30 -1.50 6.15
CA ILE A 320 8.64 -1.68 4.85
C ILE A 320 9.69 -2.02 3.80
N TYR A 321 9.76 -3.28 3.34
CA TYR A 321 10.89 -3.70 2.54
C TYR A 321 10.63 -4.73 1.45
N ASN A 322 11.43 -4.68 0.38
CA ASN A 322 11.40 -5.65 -0.73
C ASN A 322 10.02 -5.82 -1.41
N ASN A 323 9.16 -4.79 -1.36
CA ASN A 323 7.87 -4.82 -2.03
C ASN A 323 8.03 -4.41 -3.51
N LYS A 324 7.19 -4.98 -4.38
CA LYS A 324 7.01 -4.54 -5.76
C LYS A 324 5.74 -3.71 -5.85
N ILE A 325 5.86 -2.45 -6.25
CA ILE A 325 4.77 -1.48 -6.25
C ILE A 325 4.61 -0.93 -7.67
N TYR A 326 3.44 -1.16 -8.27
CA TYR A 326 3.08 -0.64 -9.58
C TYR A 326 1.98 0.38 -9.43
N GLN A 327 2.20 1.60 -9.90
CA GLN A 327 1.27 2.72 -9.73
C GLN A 327 0.90 2.95 -8.27
N GLY A 328 1.90 3.10 -7.41
CA GLY A 328 1.63 3.45 -6.02
C GLY A 328 2.78 4.04 -5.24
N GLN A 329 2.49 4.33 -3.98
CA GLN A 329 3.40 5.01 -3.05
C GLN A 329 3.44 4.37 -1.67
N ILE A 330 4.45 4.78 -0.90
CA ILE A 330 4.51 4.60 0.54
C ILE A 330 4.40 5.97 1.20
N ASP A 331 3.38 6.16 2.04
CA ASP A 331 3.20 7.36 2.86
C ASP A 331 3.54 7.05 4.32
N CYS A 332 4.49 7.80 4.88
CA CYS A 332 4.89 7.74 6.28
C CYS A 332 4.67 9.11 6.92
N TRP A 333 3.63 9.22 7.74
CA TRP A 333 3.16 10.49 8.28
C TRP A 333 3.33 10.62 9.79
N GLY A 334 4.28 11.43 10.23
CA GLY A 334 4.42 11.78 11.65
C GLY A 334 4.88 10.64 12.57
N ILE A 335 5.46 9.55 12.03
CA ILE A 335 5.91 8.37 12.79
C ILE A 335 7.44 8.36 12.93
N ILE A 336 7.98 7.79 14.01
CA ILE A 336 9.42 7.67 14.29
C ILE A 336 9.96 6.24 14.13
N ASN A 337 11.29 6.09 14.01
CA ASN A 337 11.96 4.77 13.96
C ASN A 337 11.45 3.87 12.82
N VAL A 338 11.30 4.40 11.61
CA VAL A 338 10.79 3.66 10.44
C VAL A 338 11.91 3.37 9.46
N SER A 339 11.96 2.16 8.90
CA SER A 339 12.88 1.80 7.81
C SER A 339 12.11 1.37 6.58
N ILE A 340 12.33 2.06 5.47
CA ILE A 340 11.76 1.76 4.16
C ILE A 340 12.91 1.36 3.23
N SER A 341 13.01 0.08 2.84
CA SER A 341 14.20 -0.37 2.11
C SER A 341 14.00 -1.44 1.03
N GLY A 342 14.80 -1.40 -0.03
CA GLY A 342 14.78 -2.44 -1.06
C GLY A 342 13.48 -2.51 -1.88
N ASN A 343 12.58 -1.54 -1.77
CA ASN A 343 11.32 -1.55 -2.50
C ASN A 343 11.54 -1.13 -3.96
N CYS A 344 10.76 -1.72 -4.86
CA CYS A 344 10.81 -1.44 -6.30
C CYS A 344 9.52 -0.77 -6.75
N PHE A 345 9.60 0.44 -7.29
CA PHE A 345 8.46 1.22 -7.77
C PHE A 345 8.48 1.33 -9.29
N THR A 346 7.32 1.11 -9.91
CA THR A 346 7.08 1.35 -11.34
C THR A 346 5.81 2.17 -11.51
N ASN A 347 5.97 3.49 -11.54
CA ASN A 347 4.90 4.48 -11.68
C ASN A 347 5.08 5.20 -13.01
N VAL A 348 4.58 4.60 -14.09
CA VAL A 348 4.93 5.02 -15.47
C VAL A 348 4.01 6.10 -16.03
N TYR A 349 2.84 6.32 -15.44
CA TYR A 349 1.86 7.31 -15.86
C TYR A 349 0.88 7.59 -14.73
N GLU A 350 0.45 8.83 -14.56
CA GLU A 350 -0.83 9.22 -13.95
C GLU A 350 -0.97 10.74 -14.11
N ASN A 351 -2.20 11.26 -14.04
CA ASN A 351 -2.43 12.65 -13.69
C ASN A 351 -3.31 12.73 -12.44
N ILE A 352 -2.70 13.06 -11.31
CA ILE A 352 -3.40 13.17 -10.03
C ILE A 352 -3.85 14.61 -9.71
N THR A 353 -3.85 15.51 -10.69
CA THR A 353 -4.32 16.89 -10.49
C THR A 353 -5.79 16.88 -10.08
N GLY A 354 -6.10 17.53 -8.96
CA GLY A 354 -7.45 17.56 -8.38
C GLY A 354 -7.84 16.31 -7.58
N VAL A 355 -6.94 15.33 -7.44
CA VAL A 355 -7.11 14.22 -6.50
C VAL A 355 -6.66 14.68 -5.11
N ASN A 356 -7.50 14.47 -4.11
CA ASN A 356 -7.18 14.82 -2.73
C ASN A 356 -6.43 13.67 -2.04
N PHE A 357 -5.71 13.99 -0.95
CA PHE A 357 -5.05 13.03 -0.03
C PHE A 357 -3.95 12.13 -0.60
N LEU A 358 -3.79 12.01 -1.93
CA LEU A 358 -2.61 11.43 -2.54
C LEU A 358 -1.50 12.46 -2.70
N THR A 359 -0.29 12.08 -2.29
CA THR A 359 0.93 12.83 -2.64
C THR A 359 1.48 12.37 -3.99
N THR A 360 2.40 13.12 -4.59
CA THR A 360 2.99 12.76 -5.89
C THR A 360 4.28 11.92 -5.78
N ALA A 361 4.82 11.74 -4.56
CA ALA A 361 6.12 11.12 -4.35
C ALA A 361 5.99 9.59 -4.24
N ALA A 362 6.98 8.84 -4.73
CA ALA A 362 6.97 7.39 -4.58
C ALA A 362 7.14 6.96 -3.11
N ILE A 363 8.00 7.66 -2.37
CA ILE A 363 8.12 7.56 -0.91
C ILE A 363 7.97 8.95 -0.32
N ASN A 364 6.95 9.14 0.49
CA ASN A 364 6.67 10.39 1.17
C ASN A 364 6.83 10.21 2.67
N ILE A 365 7.90 10.75 3.25
CA ILE A 365 8.17 10.77 4.69
C ILE A 365 7.97 12.21 5.13
N ALA A 366 6.76 12.56 5.51
CA ALA A 366 6.43 13.93 5.80
C ALA A 366 5.74 14.04 7.14
N ASP A 367 5.72 15.25 7.69
CA ASP A 367 4.64 15.69 8.55
C ASP A 367 4.28 17.15 8.20
N PRO A 368 3.13 17.45 7.57
CA PRO A 368 2.66 18.81 7.41
C PRO A 368 2.06 19.38 8.70
N ALA A 369 1.81 18.57 9.73
CA ALA A 369 1.46 19.06 11.06
C ALA A 369 2.72 19.54 11.79
N ASN A 370 2.54 20.48 12.74
CA ASN A 370 3.65 21.07 13.50
C ASN A 370 4.27 20.10 14.56
N THR A 371 4.32 18.80 14.26
CA THR A 371 4.86 17.78 15.17
C THR A 371 6.36 17.93 15.31
N LYS A 372 6.82 17.82 16.55
CA LYS A 372 8.23 17.92 16.94
C LYS A 372 8.74 16.56 17.38
N GLY A 373 10.06 16.38 17.31
CA GLY A 373 10.73 15.15 17.78
C GLY A 373 10.64 13.99 16.79
N LEU A 374 10.35 14.27 15.52
CA LEU A 374 10.35 13.28 14.45
C LEU A 374 11.78 12.87 14.09
N ILE A 375 12.11 11.61 14.37
CA ILE A 375 13.49 11.10 14.27
C ILE A 375 13.58 9.71 13.65
N LYS A 376 14.78 9.39 13.13
CA LYS A 376 15.21 8.02 12.78
C LYS A 376 14.30 7.36 11.76
N VAL A 377 14.06 8.04 10.65
CA VAL A 377 13.36 7.45 9.50
C VAL A 377 14.33 7.31 8.33
N SER A 378 14.31 6.15 7.67
CA SER A 378 15.17 5.88 6.52
C SER A 378 14.42 5.40 5.28
N ALA A 379 14.94 5.76 4.11
CA ALA A 379 14.53 5.27 2.80
C ALA A 379 15.77 4.78 2.03
N ASP A 380 16.16 3.52 2.20
CA ASP A 380 17.46 3.01 1.74
C ASP A 380 17.34 1.91 0.67
N ASN A 381 18.24 1.89 -0.30
CA ASN A 381 18.35 0.83 -1.33
C ASN A 381 17.07 0.64 -2.17
N ASN A 382 16.21 1.66 -2.30
CA ASN A 382 15.00 1.56 -3.10
C ASN A 382 15.32 1.79 -4.59
N VAL A 383 14.59 1.10 -5.47
CA VAL A 383 14.64 1.31 -6.92
C VAL A 383 13.33 1.97 -7.34
N ILE A 384 13.41 3.24 -7.73
CA ILE A 384 12.25 4.08 -8.03
C ILE A 384 12.28 4.49 -9.49
N LYS A 385 11.34 3.97 -10.28
CA LYS A 385 11.00 4.50 -11.60
C LYS A 385 9.64 5.17 -11.51
N SER A 386 9.59 6.49 -11.50
CA SER A 386 8.34 7.23 -11.29
C SER A 386 8.26 8.45 -12.19
N ALA A 387 7.19 8.60 -12.97
CA ALA A 387 6.93 9.72 -13.88
C ALA A 387 5.85 10.68 -13.33
N ILE A 388 5.64 10.71 -12.01
CA ILE A 388 4.53 11.45 -11.37
C ILE A 388 5.03 12.68 -10.62
N GLY A 389 5.84 12.50 -9.57
CA GLY A 389 6.41 13.58 -8.77
C GLY A 389 7.85 13.31 -8.38
N ASN A 390 8.19 13.55 -7.10
CA ASN A 390 9.52 13.26 -6.55
C ASN A 390 9.75 11.74 -6.41
N GLY A 391 11.02 11.35 -6.29
CA GLY A 391 11.36 9.99 -5.85
C GLY A 391 11.06 9.84 -4.37
N ILE A 392 11.75 10.63 -3.55
CA ILE A 392 11.65 10.58 -2.08
C ILE A 392 11.45 12.00 -1.53
N VAL A 393 10.55 12.16 -0.56
CA VAL A 393 10.36 13.41 0.18
C VAL A 393 10.63 13.16 1.66
N PHE A 394 11.37 14.08 2.29
CA PHE A 394 11.46 14.23 3.74
C PHE A 394 10.97 15.61 4.15
N HIS A 395 10.07 15.68 5.15
CA HIS A 395 9.62 16.95 5.72
C HIS A 395 9.55 16.90 7.25
N GLY A 396 10.39 17.72 7.92
CA GLY A 396 10.34 17.92 9.37
C GLY A 396 11.09 16.87 10.20
N TYR A 397 11.90 16.01 9.57
CA TYR A 397 12.59 14.92 10.24
C TYR A 397 14.06 15.23 10.55
N THR A 398 14.54 14.74 11.70
CA THR A 398 15.98 14.73 12.01
C THR A 398 16.50 13.31 12.12
N GLN A 399 17.81 13.10 12.00
CA GLN A 399 18.39 11.75 11.88
C GLN A 399 17.76 10.95 10.72
N ALA A 400 17.35 11.65 9.66
CA ALA A 400 16.81 11.05 8.46
C ALA A 400 17.94 10.43 7.61
N GLN A 401 17.60 9.41 6.83
CA GLN A 401 18.54 8.79 5.91
C GLN A 401 17.86 8.43 4.60
N ALA A 402 18.55 8.64 3.48
CA ALA A 402 18.21 7.97 2.24
C ALA A 402 19.48 7.61 1.51
N ASN A 403 19.77 6.32 1.47
CA ASN A 403 21.07 5.83 1.04
C ASN A 403 20.95 4.83 -0.10
N ALA A 404 21.88 4.89 -1.04
CA ALA A 404 22.02 3.91 -2.13
C ALA A 404 20.73 3.69 -2.94
N ASN A 405 19.84 4.69 -3.04
CA ASN A 405 18.65 4.60 -3.87
C ASN A 405 18.99 4.80 -5.36
N THR A 406 18.27 4.11 -6.23
CA THR A 406 18.30 4.36 -7.68
C THR A 406 16.97 4.98 -8.09
N ILE A 407 16.98 6.24 -8.52
CA ILE A 407 15.79 7.03 -8.85
C ILE A 407 15.86 7.43 -10.32
N THR A 408 14.80 7.20 -11.10
CA THR A 408 14.78 7.46 -12.54
C THR A 408 13.45 8.07 -13.00
N GLY A 409 13.54 9.14 -13.79
CA GLY A 409 12.43 9.68 -14.59
C GLY A 409 11.40 10.53 -13.82
N THR A 410 11.74 10.99 -12.62
CA THR A 410 10.86 11.80 -11.76
C THR A 410 10.44 13.09 -12.45
N ARG A 411 9.17 13.49 -12.34
CA ARG A 411 8.73 14.79 -12.89
C ARG A 411 9.14 15.98 -12.03
N SER A 412 9.47 15.72 -10.76
CA SER A 412 10.04 16.68 -9.82
C SER A 412 11.44 16.23 -9.40
N ASP A 413 12.03 16.91 -8.42
CA ASP A 413 13.38 16.59 -7.90
C ASP A 413 13.48 15.13 -7.44
N GLY A 414 14.66 14.54 -7.57
CA GLY A 414 14.89 13.15 -7.15
C GLY A 414 14.56 12.96 -5.67
N ILE A 415 15.23 13.74 -4.81
CA ILE A 415 15.01 13.76 -3.36
C ILE A 415 14.73 15.19 -2.89
N ASN A 416 13.62 15.40 -2.18
CA ASN A 416 13.25 16.69 -1.61
C ASN A 416 13.37 16.68 -0.08
N LEU A 417 14.17 17.59 0.46
CA LEU A 417 14.44 17.73 1.89
C LEU A 417 13.90 19.07 2.38
N ILE A 418 12.88 19.02 3.22
CA ILE A 418 12.22 20.21 3.79
C ILE A 418 12.39 20.17 5.31
N ALA A 419 13.04 21.18 5.88
CA ALA A 419 13.33 21.26 7.32
C ALA A 419 13.86 19.94 7.89
N THR A 420 14.78 19.31 7.15
CA THR A 420 15.24 17.95 7.40
C THR A 420 16.75 17.91 7.62
N SER A 421 17.20 17.16 8.63
CA SER A 421 18.61 16.86 8.87
C SER A 421 18.87 15.36 8.90
N GLY A 422 20.08 14.96 8.52
CA GLY A 422 20.38 13.56 8.32
C GLY A 422 21.62 13.30 7.48
N TYR A 423 21.74 12.05 7.03
CA TYR A 423 22.87 11.56 6.24
C TYR A 423 22.35 10.89 4.96
N PHE A 424 22.74 11.42 3.80
CA PHE A 424 22.24 11.03 2.49
C PHE A 424 23.41 10.68 1.57
N TYR A 425 23.61 9.39 1.29
CA TYR A 425 24.78 8.94 0.53
C TYR A 425 24.50 7.92 -0.57
N GLY A 426 25.34 7.92 -1.60
CA GLY A 426 25.37 6.86 -2.61
C GLY A 426 24.14 6.79 -3.51
N ASN A 427 23.26 7.79 -3.50
CA ASN A 427 22.07 7.78 -4.35
C ASN A 427 22.44 8.07 -5.80
N THR A 428 21.74 7.42 -6.72
CA THR A 428 21.82 7.69 -8.16
C THR A 428 20.48 8.21 -8.66
N VAL A 429 20.47 9.44 -9.18
CA VAL A 429 19.27 10.08 -9.76
C VAL A 429 19.48 10.28 -11.25
N THR A 430 18.55 9.79 -12.07
CA THR A 430 18.62 9.92 -13.53
C THR A 430 17.36 10.57 -14.08
N ASP A 431 17.53 11.59 -14.93
CA ASP A 431 16.44 12.24 -15.68
C ASP A 431 15.28 12.78 -14.80
N ALA A 432 15.61 13.48 -13.72
CA ALA A 432 14.62 14.22 -12.95
C ALA A 432 14.17 15.50 -13.68
N GLY A 433 12.91 15.89 -13.51
CA GLY A 433 12.30 17.07 -14.10
C GLY A 433 11.76 16.84 -15.52
N THR A 434 11.40 17.95 -16.17
CA THR A 434 11.02 18.01 -17.59
C THR A 434 11.77 19.15 -18.27
N ALA A 435 11.72 19.23 -19.60
CA ALA A 435 12.39 20.31 -20.34
C ALA A 435 11.85 21.70 -19.97
N THR A 436 10.56 21.80 -19.65
CA THR A 436 9.88 23.04 -19.26
C THR A 436 9.93 23.33 -17.75
N GLN A 437 10.05 22.29 -16.93
CA GLN A 437 10.15 22.39 -15.48
C GLN A 437 11.35 21.56 -15.02
N LYS A 438 12.51 22.20 -14.98
CA LYS A 438 13.74 21.52 -14.58
C LYS A 438 13.73 21.19 -13.09
N ALA A 439 14.42 20.12 -12.71
CA ALA A 439 14.52 19.66 -11.33
C ALA A 439 15.94 19.24 -10.96
N SER A 440 16.23 19.16 -9.67
CA SER A 440 17.54 18.76 -9.15
C SER A 440 17.57 17.28 -8.74
N GLY A 441 18.78 16.73 -8.60
CA GLY A 441 18.96 15.45 -7.92
C GLY A 441 18.44 15.53 -6.48
N PHE A 442 18.84 16.58 -5.78
CA PHE A 442 18.39 16.94 -4.44
C PHE A 442 17.96 18.40 -4.39
N ILE A 443 16.82 18.68 -3.76
CA ILE A 443 16.42 20.02 -3.36
C ILE A 443 16.33 20.11 -1.84
N VAL A 444 16.86 21.19 -1.26
CA VAL A 444 16.94 21.42 0.18
C VAL A 444 16.31 22.77 0.52
N SER A 445 15.43 22.80 1.52
CA SER A 445 14.79 24.01 2.01
C SER A 445 14.51 23.94 3.51
N GLY A 446 14.40 25.09 4.18
CA GLY A 446 14.13 25.16 5.62
C GLY A 446 15.35 24.83 6.50
N ASP A 447 15.10 24.61 7.80
CA ASP A 447 16.16 24.27 8.76
C ASP A 447 16.68 22.86 8.53
N SER A 448 17.88 22.79 7.95
CA SER A 448 18.61 21.55 7.68
C SER A 448 19.93 21.54 8.45
N SER A 449 19.89 21.91 9.73
CA SER A 449 21.07 21.95 10.62
C SER A 449 21.83 20.62 10.61
N GLY A 450 23.10 20.65 10.22
CA GLY A 450 23.98 19.48 10.24
C GLY A 450 23.69 18.43 9.17
N LEU A 451 22.87 18.76 8.16
CA LEU A 451 22.60 17.89 7.01
C LEU A 451 23.89 17.49 6.28
N ILE A 452 24.02 16.22 5.91
CA ILE A 452 25.13 15.71 5.10
C ILE A 452 24.58 15.06 3.82
N ILE A 453 25.00 15.58 2.66
CA ILE A 453 24.73 15.01 1.34
C ILE A 453 26.07 14.66 0.69
N THR A 454 26.39 13.37 0.57
CA THR A 454 27.73 12.95 0.13
C THR A 454 27.76 11.78 -0.84
N THR A 455 28.69 11.78 -1.78
CA THR A 455 28.93 10.64 -2.68
C THR A 455 27.70 10.24 -3.51
N ASN A 456 26.85 11.21 -3.89
CA ASN A 456 25.69 10.97 -4.75
C ASN A 456 26.02 11.24 -6.22
N GLN A 457 25.26 10.63 -7.12
CA GLN A 457 25.39 10.77 -8.56
C GLN A 457 24.07 11.26 -9.16
N ALA A 458 24.12 12.31 -9.97
CA ALA A 458 23.00 12.74 -10.80
C ALA A 458 23.39 12.77 -12.27
N THR A 459 22.57 12.18 -13.14
CA THR A 459 22.84 12.09 -14.58
C THR A 459 21.61 12.53 -15.35
N ASN A 460 21.83 13.38 -16.34
CA ASN A 460 20.84 13.70 -17.35
C ASN A 460 21.25 13.03 -18.66
N THR A 461 20.42 12.13 -19.17
CA THR A 461 20.69 11.40 -20.42
C THR A 461 20.39 12.26 -21.64
N LEU A 462 19.55 13.31 -21.50
CA LEU A 462 19.18 14.24 -22.56
C LEU A 462 20.19 15.38 -22.69
N SER A 463 20.43 15.88 -23.91
CA SER A 463 21.42 16.93 -24.18
C SER A 463 20.78 18.28 -24.55
N GLY A 464 21.61 19.34 -24.61
CA GLY A 464 21.19 20.65 -25.11
C GLY A 464 20.06 21.29 -24.29
N THR A 465 19.02 21.76 -24.98
CA THR A 465 17.82 22.37 -24.39
C THR A 465 16.82 21.34 -23.86
N ALA A 466 16.96 20.06 -24.23
CA ALA A 466 16.11 18.97 -23.74
C ALA A 466 16.48 18.50 -22.33
N ARG A 467 17.62 18.95 -21.79
CA ARG A 467 18.06 18.65 -20.42
C ARG A 467 16.97 19.01 -19.40
N THR A 468 16.55 18.02 -18.62
CA THR A 468 15.57 18.19 -17.53
C THR A 468 16.18 18.51 -16.17
N MET A 469 17.43 18.12 -15.90
CA MET A 469 18.05 18.34 -14.59
C MET A 469 18.85 19.63 -14.52
N ASP A 470 18.64 20.49 -13.50
CA ASP A 470 19.38 21.75 -13.32
C ASP A 470 20.66 21.61 -12.48
N TYR A 471 20.57 20.96 -11.32
CA TYR A 471 21.68 20.74 -10.38
C TYR A 471 21.71 19.32 -9.81
N VAL A 472 22.86 18.90 -9.27
CA VAL A 472 22.94 17.70 -8.42
C VAL A 472 22.31 17.98 -7.07
N VAL A 473 22.69 19.10 -6.44
CA VAL A 473 22.12 19.57 -5.16
C VAL A 473 21.78 21.06 -5.26
N LYS A 474 20.56 21.41 -4.89
CA LYS A 474 20.06 22.79 -4.86
C LYS A 474 19.56 23.16 -3.47
N ILE A 475 20.22 24.10 -2.80
CA ILE A 475 19.68 24.75 -1.62
C ILE A 475 18.79 25.90 -2.09
N ALA A 476 17.48 25.71 -1.98
CA ALA A 476 16.45 26.58 -2.57
C ALA A 476 15.90 27.64 -1.61
N GLY A 477 16.24 27.58 -0.32
CA GLY A 477 15.75 28.53 0.69
C GLY A 477 16.73 28.74 1.83
N ILE A 478 16.33 29.62 2.75
CA ILE A 478 17.10 29.94 3.95
C ILE A 478 17.21 28.69 4.83
N ASN A 479 18.42 28.41 5.30
CA ASN A 479 18.72 27.45 6.35
C ASN A 479 19.11 28.22 7.62
N ASN A 480 18.28 28.08 8.66
CA ASN A 480 18.47 28.73 9.96
C ASN A 480 19.17 27.83 11.00
N GLY A 481 19.68 26.69 10.57
CA GLY A 481 20.32 25.71 11.43
C GLY A 481 21.59 26.24 12.08
N LYS A 482 21.90 25.74 13.27
CA LYS A 482 23.14 26.10 13.99
C LYS A 482 24.40 25.54 13.34
N VAL A 483 24.25 24.44 12.58
CA VAL A 483 25.34 23.74 11.93
C VAL A 483 25.12 23.78 10.42
N ALA A 484 26.07 24.35 9.69
CA ALA A 484 26.11 24.38 8.24
C ALA A 484 25.94 22.98 7.62
N PRO A 485 25.14 22.81 6.55
CA PRO A 485 25.12 21.58 5.76
C PRO A 485 26.50 21.27 5.17
N LYS A 486 26.82 19.98 5.06
CA LYS A 486 28.01 19.47 4.36
C LYS A 486 27.58 18.81 3.06
N ILE A 487 28.03 19.35 1.93
CA ILE A 487 27.73 18.82 0.61
C ILE A 487 29.04 18.44 -0.05
N GLN A 488 29.31 17.13 -0.18
CA GLN A 488 30.66 16.65 -0.48
C GLN A 488 30.67 15.49 -1.48
N ASN A 489 31.71 15.39 -2.31
CA ASN A 489 31.94 14.22 -3.18
C ASN A 489 30.79 13.87 -4.15
N ASN A 490 29.87 14.79 -4.43
CA ASN A 490 28.77 14.53 -5.35
C ASN A 490 29.23 14.71 -6.80
N LYS A 491 28.68 13.89 -7.71
CA LYS A 491 29.03 13.92 -9.14
C LYS A 491 27.79 14.20 -9.98
N GLY A 492 27.92 15.12 -10.93
CA GLY A 492 26.86 15.45 -11.87
C GLY A 492 27.32 15.30 -13.31
N LYS A 493 26.55 14.58 -14.13
CA LYS A 493 26.81 14.45 -15.57
C LYS A 493 25.72 15.15 -16.37
N ASN A 494 26.13 16.05 -17.27
CA ASN A 494 25.25 16.71 -18.24
C ASN A 494 24.10 17.53 -17.59
N MET A 495 24.36 18.15 -16.44
CA MET A 495 23.42 19.06 -15.77
C MET A 495 23.17 20.33 -16.61
N ALA A 496 21.97 20.90 -16.53
CA ALA A 496 21.58 22.06 -17.33
C ALA A 496 22.16 23.39 -16.85
N ALA A 497 22.46 23.50 -15.55
CA ALA A 497 22.97 24.74 -14.95
C ALA A 497 24.30 24.52 -14.22
N GLY A 498 24.38 23.57 -13.28
CA GLY A 498 25.60 23.34 -12.52
C GLY A 498 25.56 22.10 -11.64
N ILE A 499 26.53 21.96 -10.75
CA ILE A 499 26.56 20.83 -9.81
C ILE A 499 25.85 21.18 -8.51
N ILE A 500 26.19 22.33 -7.94
CA ILE A 500 25.62 22.82 -6.68
C ILE A 500 25.02 24.21 -6.93
N SER A 501 23.82 24.44 -6.40
CA SER A 501 23.25 25.78 -6.25
C SER A 501 23.08 26.11 -4.77
N LEU A 502 23.58 27.26 -4.36
CA LEU A 502 23.37 27.80 -3.01
C LEU A 502 22.33 28.91 -3.03
N TYR A 503 21.59 29.04 -1.94
CA TYR A 503 20.62 30.12 -1.80
C TYR A 503 21.35 31.47 -1.73
N TRP A 504 20.92 32.44 -2.54
CA TRP A 504 21.67 33.67 -2.79
C TRP A 504 21.87 34.56 -1.54
N LEU A 505 20.94 34.55 -0.58
CA LEU A 505 21.11 35.26 0.71
C LEU A 505 22.09 34.55 1.67
N GLN A 506 22.47 33.31 1.37
CA GLN A 506 23.32 32.46 2.21
C GLN A 506 24.36 31.71 1.35
N SER A 507 24.99 32.42 0.41
CA SER A 507 25.88 31.84 -0.61
C SER A 507 27.16 31.19 -0.06
N THR A 508 27.46 31.34 1.23
CA THR A 508 28.64 30.76 1.90
C THR A 508 28.26 29.84 3.07
N PHE A 509 26.97 29.59 3.30
CA PHE A 509 26.49 28.91 4.50
C PHE A 509 26.75 27.39 4.49
N ALA A 510 26.95 26.77 3.32
CA ALA A 510 27.21 25.33 3.21
C ALA A 510 28.71 25.03 3.07
N GLN A 511 29.16 23.94 3.69
CA GLN A 511 30.51 23.41 3.51
C GLN A 511 30.57 22.53 2.27
N LEU A 512 31.32 22.98 1.26
CA LEU A 512 31.46 22.28 -0.02
C LEU A 512 32.84 21.62 -0.12
N LEU A 513 32.89 20.37 -0.59
CA LEU A 513 34.16 19.67 -0.84
C LEU A 513 34.02 18.68 -2.01
N ASN A 514 34.93 18.74 -2.98
CA ASN A 514 35.04 17.73 -4.05
C ASN A 514 33.74 17.41 -4.81
N ASN A 515 32.89 18.40 -5.08
CA ASN A 515 31.72 18.21 -5.92
C ASN A 515 32.11 18.46 -7.38
N LEU A 516 31.95 17.45 -8.24
CA LEU A 516 32.56 17.43 -9.57
C LEU A 516 31.52 17.31 -10.69
N ALA A 517 31.79 18.00 -11.79
CA ALA A 517 31.18 17.67 -13.07
C ALA A 517 31.87 16.41 -13.62
N GLY A 518 31.07 15.45 -14.10
CA GLY A 518 31.52 14.19 -14.70
C GLY A 518 31.07 14.04 -16.15
#